data_AF-F3CGM3-F1
#
_entry.id   AF-F3CGM3-F1
#
_cell.length_a   1.000
_cell.length_b   1.000
_cell.length_c   1.000
_cell.angle_alpha   90.00
_cell.angle_beta   90.00
_cell.angle_gamma   90.00
#
_symmetry.space_group_name_H-M   'P 1'
#
loop_
_entity.id
_entity.type
_entity.pdbx_description
1 polymer ?
#
loop_
_entity_poly.entity_id
_entity_poly.type
_entity_poly.pdbx_seq_one_letter_code
_entity_poly.pdbx_strand_id
1 'polypeptide(L)' 'GGHAERVDDEVVLRFEFPERPGALFNFLNRLGGRWTISMFHYRNHGAADGRVVAGLIVPEEERHLVGAALD' A
#
# COMPACT_ATOMS: atom_id res chain seq x y z
N GLY A 1 -2.19 14.97 -5.84
CA GLY A 1 -2.32 13.71 -6.61
C GLY A 1 -2.57 14.07 -8.06
N GLY A 2 -1.97 13.31 -8.99
CA GLY A 2 -2.23 13.40 -10.43
C GLY A 2 -3.30 12.40 -10.86
N HIS A 3 -3.93 12.66 -12.01
CA HIS A 3 -4.97 11.80 -12.57
C HIS A 3 -4.34 10.78 -13.53
N ALA A 4 -4.61 9.50 -13.35
CA ALA A 4 -4.40 8.48 -14.38
C ALA A 4 -5.69 8.34 -15.21
N GLU A 5 -5.56 8.15 -16.52
CA GLU A 5 -6.71 8.11 -17.45
C GLU A 5 -7.50 6.80 -17.34
N ARG A 6 -6.83 5.70 -16.96
CA ARG A 6 -7.44 4.41 -16.65
C ARG A 6 -6.46 3.55 -15.85
N VAL A 7 -6.91 2.99 -14.74
CA VAL A 7 -6.18 1.99 -13.96
C VAL A 7 -7.16 0.86 -13.68
N ASP A 8 -7.02 -0.22 -14.44
CA ASP A 8 -7.80 -1.44 -14.24
C ASP A 8 -7.24 -2.22 -13.05
N ASP A 9 -8.11 -2.93 -12.32
CA ASP A 9 -7.73 -3.78 -11.19
C ASP A 9 -7.02 -3.07 -10.01
N GLU A 10 -7.24 -1.77 -9.86
CA GLU A 10 -6.71 -1.01 -8.72
C GLU A 10 -7.45 -1.34 -7.42
N VAL A 11 -6.68 -1.74 -6.41
CA VAL A 11 -7.13 -1.88 -5.03
C VAL A 11 -6.45 -0.80 -4.20
N VAL A 12 -7.27 0.10 -3.62
CA VAL A 12 -6.78 1.16 -2.73
C VAL A 12 -6.89 0.70 -1.28
N LEU A 13 -5.78 0.78 -0.58
CA LEU A 13 -5.65 0.31 0.79
C LEU A 13 -5.08 1.43 1.67
N ARG A 14 -5.54 1.46 2.92
CA ARG A 14 -5.06 2.39 3.95
C ARG A 14 -4.50 1.60 5.12
N PHE A 15 -3.32 2.01 5.56
CA PHE A 15 -2.62 1.41 6.69
C PHE A 15 -2.16 2.46 7.67
N GLU A 16 -2.16 2.06 8.93
CA GLU A 16 -1.58 2.82 10.03
C GLU A 16 -0.59 1.89 10.71
N PHE A 17 0.63 2.37 10.93
CA PHE A 17 1.63 1.60 11.67
C PHE A 17 2.31 2.50 12.71
N PRO A 18 2.63 1.94 13.89
CA PRO A 18 3.43 2.65 14.87
C PRO A 18 4.77 2.99 14.23
N GLU A 19 5.16 4.25 14.33
CA GLU A 19 6.33 4.77 13.65
C GLU A 19 7.59 4.09 14.22
N ARG A 20 8.16 3.16 13.43
CA ARG A 20 9.39 2.44 13.76
C ARG A 20 10.36 2.53 12.59
N PRO A 21 11.68 2.61 12.84
CA PRO A 21 12.68 2.57 11.78
C PRO A 21 12.46 1.35 10.87
N GLY A 22 12.34 1.58 9.56
CA GLY A 22 12.19 0.52 8.55
C GLY A 22 10.78 -0.06 8.38
N ALA A 23 9.77 0.35 9.16
CA ALA A 23 8.40 -0.17 9.03
C ALA A 23 7.84 0.01 7.61
N LEU A 24 8.03 1.20 7.04
CA LEU A 24 7.58 1.48 5.69
C LEU A 24 8.30 0.63 4.62
N PHE A 25 9.62 0.49 4.73
CA PHE A 25 10.40 -0.28 3.76
C PHE A 25 10.03 -1.77 3.78
N ASN A 26 9.81 -2.33 4.98
CA ASN A 26 9.34 -3.70 5.14
C ASN A 26 7.96 -3.91 4.52
N PHE A 27 7.05 -2.94 4.70
CA PHE A 27 5.73 -2.96 4.09
C PHE A 27 5.80 -2.92 2.55
N LEU A 28 6.62 -2.02 2.00
CA LEU A 28 6.83 -1.91 0.55
C LEU A 28 7.46 -3.17 -0.05
N ASN A 29 8.39 -3.83 0.64
CA ASN A 29 8.98 -5.08 0.17
C ASN A 29 7.97 -6.22 0.10
N ARG A 30 7.04 -6.30 1.06
CA ARG A 30 5.99 -7.34 1.05
C ARG A 30 5.02 -7.14 -0.10
N LEU A 31 4.61 -5.91 -0.37
CA LEU A 31 3.64 -5.59 -1.42
C LEU A 31 4.27 -5.51 -2.81
N GLY A 32 5.36 -4.77 -2.96
CA GLY A 32 6.05 -4.56 -4.23
C GLY A 32 6.71 -5.81 -4.79
N GLY A 33 6.94 -6.84 -3.96
CA GLY A 33 7.40 -8.14 -4.41
C GLY A 33 6.33 -8.97 -5.12
N ARG A 34 5.04 -8.59 -4.99
CA ARG A 34 3.91 -9.36 -5.53
C ARG A 34 3.03 -8.57 -6.49
N TRP A 35 2.75 -7.31 -6.20
CA TRP A 35 1.87 -6.45 -6.99
C TRP A 35 2.50 -5.10 -7.28
N THR A 36 2.12 -4.52 -8.41
CA THR A 36 2.57 -3.18 -8.83
C THR A 36 1.89 -2.12 -7.98
N ILE A 37 2.67 -1.20 -7.43
CA ILE A 37 2.16 -0.03 -6.69
C ILE A 37 1.84 1.09 -7.69
N SER A 38 0.57 1.38 -7.89
CA SER A 38 0.08 2.46 -8.79
C SER A 38 0.06 3.83 -8.11
N MET A 39 -0.18 3.85 -6.81
CA MET A 39 -0.25 5.05 -5.99
C MET A 39 0.42 4.80 -4.64
N PHE A 40 1.17 5.78 -4.16
CA PHE A 40 1.73 5.74 -2.82
C PHE A 40 1.72 7.13 -2.19
N HIS A 41 1.00 7.26 -1.08
CA HIS A 41 0.93 8.49 -0.31
C HIS A 41 1.20 8.18 1.16
N TYR A 42 2.34 8.68 1.65
CA TYR A 42 2.75 8.58 3.04
C TYR A 42 2.60 9.94 3.73
N ARG A 43 2.06 9.92 4.94
CA ARG A 43 2.07 11.08 5.82
C ARG A 43 2.55 10.67 7.20
N ASN A 44 3.63 11.31 7.63
CA ASN A 44 4.05 11.30 9.01
C ASN A 44 3.16 12.29 9.79
N HIS A 45 2.45 11.82 10.81
CA HIS A 45 1.75 12.67 11.76
C HIS A 45 2.48 12.49 13.10
N GLY A 46 3.26 13.49 13.49
CA GLY A 46 4.33 13.34 14.47
C GLY A 46 3.96 12.61 15.77
N ALA A 47 4.96 11.85 16.23
CA ALA A 47 5.19 11.22 17.54
C ALA A 47 4.59 9.82 17.83
N ALA A 48 3.76 9.23 16.97
CA ALA A 48 3.30 7.86 17.24
C ALA A 48 3.02 6.99 16.01
N ASP A 49 2.37 7.52 14.97
CA ASP A 49 1.81 6.67 13.91
C ASP A 49 2.00 7.27 12.51
N GLY A 50 2.52 6.45 11.59
CA GLY A 50 2.59 6.75 10.17
C GLY A 50 1.31 6.30 9.47
N ARG A 51 0.79 7.11 8.54
CA ARG A 51 -0.33 6.72 7.68
C ARG A 51 0.11 6.57 6.24
N VAL A 52 -0.28 5.45 5.63
CA VAL A 52 -0.06 5.16 4.21
C VAL A 52 -1.39 4.93 3.53
N VAL A 53 -1.54 5.53 2.35
CA VAL A 53 -2.50 5.11 1.33
C VAL A 53 -1.71 4.56 0.15
N ALA A 54 -1.99 3.32 -0.24
CA ALA A 54 -1.37 2.66 -1.37
C ALA A 54 -2.43 2.18 -2.35
N GLY A 55 -2.21 2.41 -3.64
CA GLY A 55 -2.93 1.75 -4.72
C GLY A 55 -2.08 0.61 -5.26
N LEU A 56 -2.67 -0.57 -5.39
CA LEU A 56 -2.05 -1.77 -5.93
C LEU A 56 -2.81 -2.25 -7.16
N ILE A 57 -2.11 -2.67 -8.19
CA ILE A 57 -2.72 -3.40 -9.31
C ILE A 57 -2.77 -4.88 -8.94
N VAL A 58 -3.96 -5.38 -8.63
CA VAL A 58 -4.17 -6.76 -8.17
C VAL A 58 -5.15 -7.47 -9.09
N PRO A 59 -4.71 -8.48 -9.86
CA PRO A 59 -5.61 -9.28 -10.68
C PRO A 59 -6.82 -9.78 -9.89
N GLU A 60 -8.01 -9.80 -10.49
CA GLU A 60 -9.24 -10.19 -9.79
C GLU A 60 -9.15 -11.54 -9.08
N GLU A 61 -8.49 -12.51 -9.71
CA GLU A 61 -8.24 -13.84 -9.14
C GLU A 61 -7.35 -13.82 -7.88
N GLU A 62 -6.51 -12.80 -7.71
CA GLU A 62 -5.59 -12.65 -6.58
C GLU A 62 -6.11 -11.73 -5.48
N ARG A 63 -7.24 -11.02 -5.68
CA ARG A 63 -7.77 -10.07 -4.68
C ARG A 63 -8.02 -10.70 -3.31
N HIS A 64 -8.35 -12.00 -3.28
CA HIS A 64 -8.54 -12.75 -2.03
C HIS A 64 -7.24 -12.89 -1.20
N LEU A 65 -6.08 -12.70 -1.82
CA LEU A 65 -4.76 -12.82 -1.19
C LEU A 65 -4.30 -11.50 -0.56
N VAL A 66 -4.95 -10.38 -0.88
CA VAL A 66 -4.59 -9.04 -0.39
C VAL A 66 -4.62 -9.00 1.13
N GLY A 67 -5.67 -9.53 1.76
CA GLY A 67 -5.77 -9.58 3.23
C GLY A 67 -4.61 -10.35 3.88
N ALA A 68 -4.25 -11.50 3.32
CA ALA A 68 -3.17 -12.34 3.84
C ALA A 68 -1.77 -11.72 3.64
N ALA A 69 -1.58 -10.87 2.62
CA ALA A 69 -0.32 -10.17 2.38
C ALA A 69 -0.07 -9.00 3.34
N LEU A 70 -1.09 -8.60 4.11
CA LEU A 70 -1.09 -7.44 5.00
C LEU A 70 -0.97 -7.80 6.49
N ASP A 71 -1.05 -9.09 6.81
CA ASP A 71 -0.72 -9.69 8.11
C ASP A 71 0.81 -9.82 8.28
#